data_AF-A0A849HC44-F1
#
_entry.id   AF-A0A849HC44-F1
#
_cell.length_a   1.000
_cell.length_b   1.000
_cell.length_c   1.000
_cell.angle_alpha   90.00
_cell.angle_beta   90.00
_cell.angle_gamma   90.00
#
_symmetry.space_group_name_H-M   'P 1'
#
loop_
_entity.id
_entity.type
_entity.pdbx_description
1 polymer ?
#
loop_
_entity_poly.entity_id
_entity_poly.type
_entity_poly.pdbx_seq_one_letter_code
_entity_poly.pdbx_strand_id
1 'polypeptide(L)'
;MATTPTSGPGDQVRRTAVPFSPQALQEVGARTLDPVTAPRLGDQTELRATAYVGNELLVAGLPSGSAGPVVEALREALVDRDGQPTAVVEVNERDVAAERVIREVGLPSVTAVAERVWVTRVRLLPVAEAEPQVDAFEALQRLKSTRADTSTSASLNHVVGAGANFRGTAVPGDLGGVGFWGGHGGGVGFWGGHGFWGGHGGPGEYAAPGFGGRMPVAWPGIDPCTNAPKLGRHPVVAVPDTGLGQHPWFEPGKRAALAAPWHGLPLAAPGLGNPDGSLAIDAMTGALEPLAGHGTFIAGLIRQGCPEASILALPVMRASGSVVEGDLHEVLSLLLLRHVEGQERRAPELVIDVLSLSLGYYHESPADEITDRQFRNLIAEFVDRGVVVVAAAGNDSTEERLFPAGFTEPVQGEPGLPIAAVGSLNTSPSTVALFSNAGTWVNAYRPGAAVVSTMPTNFQGPGGASTQVPAGAARARATIDPDDYSSGFGVWSGTSFAAPVLAAEVAAALAAERSVGTVSVASMRRRAEKALSKTLEVKP
;
A
#
# COMPACT_ATOMS: atom_id res chain seq x y z
N MET A 1 -5.31 -33.70 22.43
CA MET A 1 -4.85 -33.93 21.05
C MET A 1 -6.03 -33.68 20.14
N ALA A 2 -6.19 -32.46 19.66
CA ALA A 2 -7.18 -32.15 18.62
C ALA A 2 -6.48 -32.36 17.28
N THR A 3 -7.00 -33.27 16.48
CA THR A 3 -6.54 -33.56 15.13
C THR A 3 -6.76 -32.33 14.25
N THR A 4 -5.67 -31.69 13.83
CA THR A 4 -5.68 -30.66 12.79
C THR A 4 -6.21 -31.30 11.50
N PRO A 5 -7.26 -30.75 10.84
CA PRO A 5 -7.62 -31.22 9.51
C PRO A 5 -6.49 -30.82 8.57
N THR A 6 -5.82 -31.81 7.99
CA THR A 6 -4.91 -31.61 6.86
C THR A 6 -5.76 -31.25 5.65
N SER A 7 -5.80 -29.97 5.27
CA SER A 7 -6.28 -29.55 3.96
C SER A 7 -5.37 -30.19 2.90
N GLY A 8 -5.97 -30.89 1.94
CA GLY A 8 -5.24 -31.43 0.79
C GLY A 8 -4.74 -30.30 -0.12
N PRO A 9 -3.85 -30.58 -1.09
CA PRO A 9 -3.25 -29.58 -1.99
C PRO A 9 -4.22 -28.89 -2.98
N GLY A 10 -5.52 -28.92 -2.73
CA GLY A 10 -6.56 -28.47 -3.67
C GLY A 10 -7.60 -27.50 -3.10
N ASP A 11 -7.67 -27.29 -1.78
CA ASP A 11 -8.60 -26.34 -1.15
C ASP A 11 -7.91 -24.99 -0.89
N GLN A 12 -7.45 -24.32 -1.94
CA GLN A 12 -7.10 -22.90 -1.82
C GLN A 12 -8.41 -22.14 -1.57
N VAL A 13 -8.50 -21.45 -0.44
CA VAL A 13 -9.63 -20.57 -0.12
C VAL A 13 -9.68 -19.45 -1.16
N ARG A 14 -10.53 -19.60 -2.18
CA ARG A 14 -10.68 -18.60 -3.24
C ARG A 14 -11.24 -17.31 -2.66
N ARG A 15 -10.69 -16.18 -3.12
CA ARG A 15 -11.26 -14.87 -2.82
C ARG A 15 -12.60 -14.69 -3.54
N THR A 16 -13.64 -14.42 -2.76
CA THR A 16 -15.00 -14.18 -3.25
C THR A 16 -15.35 -12.69 -3.34
N ALA A 17 -14.57 -11.80 -2.71
CA ALA A 17 -14.82 -10.36 -2.69
C ALA A 17 -13.50 -9.57 -2.63
N VAL A 18 -13.52 -8.33 -3.13
CA VAL A 18 -12.39 -7.39 -2.99
C VAL A 18 -12.37 -6.76 -1.58
N PRO A 19 -11.20 -6.47 -1.00
CA PRO A 19 -11.06 -6.00 0.38
C PRO A 19 -11.31 -4.48 0.55
N PHE A 20 -12.20 -3.89 -0.25
CA PHE A 20 -12.50 -2.46 -0.24
C PHE A 20 -13.95 -2.19 0.17
N SER A 21 -14.17 -1.10 0.90
CA SER A 21 -15.52 -0.63 1.19
C SER A 21 -16.15 -0.03 -0.09
N PRO A 22 -17.49 -0.02 -0.21
CA PRO A 22 -18.17 0.64 -1.33
C PRO A 22 -17.77 2.12 -1.49
N GLN A 23 -17.60 2.83 -0.37
CA GLN A 23 -17.13 4.22 -0.35
C GLN A 23 -15.73 4.34 -0.98
N ALA A 24 -14.78 3.51 -0.53
CA ALA A 24 -13.40 3.53 -1.03
C ALA A 24 -13.31 3.26 -2.55
N LEU A 25 -14.22 2.42 -3.09
CA LEU A 25 -14.35 2.17 -4.53
C LEU A 25 -14.99 3.35 -5.26
N GLN A 26 -16.06 3.93 -4.71
CA GLN A 26 -16.78 5.05 -5.33
C GLN A 26 -15.90 6.31 -5.43
N GLU A 27 -15.08 6.58 -4.42
CA GLU A 27 -14.14 7.73 -4.38
C GLU A 27 -13.15 7.76 -5.54
N VAL A 28 -12.86 6.59 -6.13
CA VAL A 28 -11.92 6.45 -7.26
C VAL A 28 -12.60 6.00 -8.54
N GLY A 29 -13.94 5.99 -8.58
CA GLY A 29 -14.71 5.55 -9.75
C GLY A 29 -14.44 4.09 -10.13
N ALA A 30 -14.14 3.23 -9.15
CA ALA A 30 -13.76 1.86 -9.40
C ALA A 30 -14.95 0.92 -9.62
N ARG A 31 -14.70 -0.12 -10.40
CA ARG A 31 -15.55 -1.29 -10.60
C ARG A 31 -14.89 -2.51 -9.97
N THR A 32 -15.71 -3.51 -9.64
CA THR A 32 -15.23 -4.83 -9.20
C THR A 32 -15.47 -5.83 -10.30
N LEU A 33 -14.41 -6.54 -10.72
CA LEU A 33 -14.52 -7.63 -11.66
C LEU A 33 -15.22 -8.81 -10.99
N ASP A 34 -16.35 -9.24 -11.55
CA ASP A 34 -17.01 -10.48 -11.15
C ASP A 34 -16.51 -11.63 -12.06
N PRO A 35 -15.72 -12.58 -11.53
CA PRO A 35 -15.16 -13.67 -12.34
C PRO A 35 -16.23 -14.61 -12.92
N VAL A 36 -17.47 -14.57 -12.41
CA VAL A 36 -18.59 -15.40 -12.90
C VAL A 36 -19.20 -14.81 -14.15
N THR A 37 -19.36 -13.48 -14.22
CA THR A 37 -20.10 -12.79 -15.29
C THR A 37 -19.19 -12.08 -16.30
N ALA A 38 -17.92 -11.86 -15.96
CA ALA A 38 -16.97 -11.16 -16.82
C ALA A 38 -16.72 -11.87 -18.18
N PRO A 39 -16.57 -11.11 -19.28
CA PRO A 39 -16.26 -11.68 -20.59
C PRO A 39 -14.87 -12.31 -20.61
N ARG A 40 -14.77 -13.52 -21.17
CA ARG A 40 -13.52 -14.29 -21.28
C ARG A 40 -13.08 -14.41 -22.72
N LEU A 41 -11.77 -14.37 -22.95
CA LEU A 41 -11.16 -14.61 -24.25
C LEU A 41 -10.67 -16.05 -24.35
N GLY A 42 -10.97 -16.71 -25.48
CA GLY A 42 -10.35 -17.98 -25.87
C GLY A 42 -10.29 -19.03 -24.77
N ASP A 43 -9.08 -19.37 -24.35
CA ASP A 43 -8.71 -20.38 -23.36
C ASP A 43 -8.50 -19.81 -21.94
N GLN A 44 -8.97 -18.59 -21.64
CA GLN A 44 -8.94 -18.03 -20.28
C GLN A 44 -9.74 -18.91 -19.31
N THR A 45 -9.05 -19.81 -18.62
CA THR A 45 -9.67 -20.80 -17.73
C THR A 45 -9.99 -20.25 -16.35
N GLU A 46 -9.28 -19.21 -15.89
CA GLU A 46 -9.45 -18.66 -14.54
C GLU A 46 -9.32 -17.13 -14.50
N LEU A 47 -10.47 -16.46 -14.29
CA LEU A 47 -10.53 -15.08 -13.82
C LEU A 47 -10.78 -15.06 -12.32
N ARG A 48 -10.24 -14.05 -11.65
CA ARG A 48 -10.43 -13.77 -10.22
C ARG A 48 -10.98 -12.38 -10.03
N ALA A 49 -11.69 -12.19 -8.92
CA ALA A 49 -12.19 -10.87 -8.57
C ALA A 49 -11.01 -9.91 -8.42
N THR A 50 -11.16 -8.66 -8.86
CA THR A 50 -10.25 -7.54 -8.57
C THR A 50 -10.99 -6.22 -8.66
N ALA A 51 -10.40 -5.12 -8.20
CA ALA A 51 -10.95 -3.78 -8.33
C ALA A 51 -10.08 -2.95 -9.27
N TYR A 52 -10.71 -2.16 -10.14
CA TYR A 52 -10.04 -1.33 -11.14
C TYR A 52 -10.83 -0.04 -11.41
N VAL A 53 -10.16 1.04 -11.83
CA VAL A 53 -10.79 2.28 -12.26
C VAL A 53 -11.64 2.00 -13.49
N GLY A 54 -12.94 2.27 -13.41
CA GLY A 54 -13.92 1.69 -14.32
C GLY A 54 -13.75 2.06 -15.80
N ASN A 55 -13.13 3.20 -16.09
CA ASN A 55 -12.99 3.75 -17.44
C ASN A 55 -11.55 4.19 -17.77
N GLU A 56 -10.54 3.66 -17.09
CA GLU A 56 -9.14 4.02 -17.34
C GLU A 56 -8.26 2.78 -17.48
N LEU A 57 -7.37 2.79 -18.47
CA LEU A 57 -6.35 1.77 -18.70
C LEU A 57 -4.95 2.36 -18.48
N LEU A 58 -4.00 1.50 -18.12
CA LEU A 58 -2.58 1.84 -18.07
C LEU A 58 -1.88 1.27 -19.31
N VAL A 59 -1.09 2.10 -19.99
CA VAL A 59 -0.34 1.73 -21.19
C VAL A 59 1.15 1.94 -20.96
N ALA A 60 1.97 0.92 -21.18
CA ALA A 60 3.40 0.95 -20.91
C ALA A 60 4.14 1.97 -21.81
N GLY A 61 4.97 2.78 -21.18
CA GLY A 61 5.83 3.78 -21.82
C GLY A 61 5.36 5.21 -21.68
N LEU A 62 6.22 6.13 -22.15
CA LEU A 62 5.91 7.55 -22.23
C LEU A 62 4.88 7.83 -23.34
N PRO A 63 4.02 8.85 -23.19
CA PRO A 63 2.97 9.19 -24.16
C PRO A 63 3.47 9.33 -25.61
N SER A 64 4.55 10.08 -25.83
CA SER A 64 5.14 10.24 -27.17
C SER A 64 6.15 9.14 -27.55
N GLY A 65 6.35 8.16 -26.67
CA GLY A 65 7.22 7.00 -26.84
C GLY A 65 6.44 5.72 -27.16
N SER A 66 6.75 4.63 -26.46
CA SER A 66 6.22 3.30 -26.70
C SER A 66 4.73 3.16 -26.39
N ALA A 67 4.15 4.08 -25.61
CA ALA A 67 2.71 4.08 -25.37
C ALA A 67 1.93 4.46 -26.64
N GLY A 68 2.42 5.43 -27.42
CA GLY A 68 1.71 5.98 -28.59
C GLY A 68 1.11 4.91 -29.53
N PRO A 69 1.91 3.96 -30.06
CA PRO A 69 1.40 2.89 -30.92
C PRO A 69 0.33 2.00 -30.27
N VAL A 70 0.41 1.77 -28.96
CA VAL A 70 -0.56 0.96 -28.21
C VAL A 70 -1.86 1.73 -28.02
N VAL A 71 -1.78 3.04 -27.78
CA VAL A 71 -2.97 3.91 -27.69
C VAL A 71 -3.68 3.99 -29.04
N GLU A 72 -2.95 4.03 -30.17
CA GLU A 72 -3.56 3.94 -31.51
C GLU A 72 -4.20 2.56 -31.75
N ALA A 73 -3.53 1.47 -31.37
CA ALA A 73 -4.10 0.12 -31.45
C ALA A 73 -5.40 0.00 -30.63
N LEU A 74 -5.48 0.66 -29.48
CA LEU A 74 -6.69 0.73 -28.66
C LEU A 74 -7.81 1.51 -29.36
N ARG A 75 -7.51 2.63 -30.05
CA ARG A 75 -8.51 3.35 -30.86
C ARG A 75 -9.06 2.47 -31.97
N GLU A 76 -8.19 1.75 -32.67
CA GLU A 76 -8.59 0.82 -33.73
C GLU A 76 -9.40 -0.37 -33.20
N ALA A 77 -9.13 -0.82 -31.97
CA ALA A 77 -9.87 -1.90 -31.32
C ALA A 77 -11.27 -1.47 -30.82
N LEU A 78 -11.50 -0.17 -30.64
CA LEU A 78 -12.74 0.40 -30.09
C LEU A 78 -13.62 1.03 -31.17
N VAL A 79 -13.80 0.32 -32.28
CA VAL A 79 -14.76 0.68 -33.34
C VAL A 79 -15.89 -0.36 -33.47
N ASP A 80 -17.01 0.06 -34.03
CA ASP A 80 -18.13 -0.83 -34.36
C ASP A 80 -17.93 -1.54 -35.71
N ARG A 81 -18.96 -2.26 -36.17
CA ARG A 81 -18.90 -3.01 -37.44
C ARG A 81 -18.81 -2.11 -38.67
N ASP A 82 -19.25 -0.86 -38.56
CA ASP A 82 -19.22 0.14 -39.62
C ASP A 82 -17.96 1.03 -39.53
N GLY A 83 -17.05 0.71 -38.60
CA GLY A 83 -15.80 1.43 -38.37
C GLY A 83 -15.98 2.75 -37.61
N GLN A 84 -17.14 3.00 -37.01
CA GLN A 84 -17.35 4.18 -36.17
C GLN A 84 -16.79 3.96 -34.76
N PRO A 85 -16.19 4.97 -34.12
CA PRO A 85 -15.71 4.86 -32.74
C PRO A 85 -16.85 4.47 -31.78
N THR A 86 -16.56 3.52 -30.89
CA THR A 86 -17.43 3.14 -29.77
C THR A 86 -17.02 3.77 -28.45
N ALA A 87 -15.86 4.43 -28.42
CA ALA A 87 -15.34 5.18 -27.28
C ALA A 87 -14.40 6.28 -27.77
N VAL A 88 -14.31 7.37 -27.02
CA VAL A 88 -13.23 8.36 -27.15
C VAL A 88 -12.08 7.93 -26.24
N VAL A 89 -10.88 7.87 -26.81
CA VAL A 89 -9.65 7.45 -26.13
C VAL A 89 -8.76 8.65 -25.90
N GLU A 90 -8.64 9.09 -24.65
CA GLU A 90 -7.88 10.28 -24.26
C GLU A 90 -6.65 9.91 -23.43
N VAL A 91 -5.49 10.47 -23.79
CA VAL A 91 -4.27 10.36 -22.98
C VAL A 91 -4.33 11.40 -21.88
N ASN A 92 -4.02 10.99 -20.64
CA ASN A 92 -4.08 11.89 -19.50
C ASN A 92 -3.04 13.02 -19.61
N GLU A 93 -3.50 14.26 -19.49
CA GLU A 93 -2.65 15.46 -19.62
C GLU A 93 -1.50 15.50 -18.60
N ARG A 94 -1.67 14.89 -17.41
CA ARG A 94 -0.61 14.81 -16.41
C ARG A 94 0.57 13.97 -16.90
N ASP A 95 0.31 12.90 -17.63
CA ASP A 95 1.38 12.06 -18.19
C ASP A 95 2.13 12.79 -19.30
N VAL A 96 1.42 13.56 -20.14
CA VAL A 96 2.03 14.42 -21.17
C VAL A 96 2.87 15.53 -20.54
N ALA A 97 2.39 16.14 -19.46
CA ALA A 97 3.12 17.16 -18.72
C ALA A 97 4.36 16.59 -18.03
N ALA A 98 4.23 15.42 -17.39
CA ALA A 98 5.34 14.73 -16.74
C ALA A 98 6.42 14.34 -17.75
N GLU A 99 6.05 13.80 -18.92
CA GLU A 99 6.99 13.48 -19.99
C GLU A 99 7.83 14.70 -20.42
N ARG A 100 7.20 15.87 -20.56
CA ARG A 100 7.91 17.10 -20.91
C ARG A 100 9.00 17.42 -19.89
N VAL A 101 8.66 17.41 -18.61
CA VAL A 101 9.62 17.67 -17.52
C VAL A 101 10.72 16.61 -17.50
N ILE A 102 10.38 15.33 -17.66
CA ILE A 102 11.35 14.21 -17.72
C ILE A 102 12.37 14.44 -18.84
N ARG A 103 11.95 14.91 -20.01
CA ARG A 103 12.83 15.24 -21.13
C ARG A 103 13.67 16.49 -20.85
N GLU A 104 13.12 17.49 -20.16
CA GLU A 104 13.83 18.71 -19.76
C GLU A 104 14.95 18.48 -18.73
N VAL A 105 14.92 17.38 -17.95
CA VAL A 105 16.03 16.99 -17.06
C VAL A 105 17.36 16.84 -17.83
N GLY A 106 17.29 16.48 -19.11
CA GLY A 106 18.45 16.45 -20.01
C GLY A 106 19.43 15.31 -19.74
N LEU A 107 19.03 14.28 -18.97
CA LEU A 107 19.83 13.09 -18.70
C LEU A 107 19.32 11.88 -19.51
N PRO A 108 20.11 11.33 -20.45
CA PRO A 108 19.68 10.20 -21.27
C PRO A 108 19.28 8.97 -20.45
N SER A 109 19.94 8.72 -19.32
CA SER A 109 19.60 7.59 -18.43
C SER A 109 18.25 7.78 -17.74
N VAL A 110 17.86 9.02 -17.39
CA VAL A 110 16.54 9.33 -16.85
C VAL A 110 15.46 9.07 -17.90
N THR A 111 15.62 9.58 -19.12
CA THR A 111 14.65 9.35 -20.20
C THR A 111 14.55 7.87 -20.58
N ALA A 112 15.68 7.16 -20.65
CA ALA A 112 15.68 5.73 -20.97
C ALA A 112 15.02 4.87 -19.88
N VAL A 113 15.18 5.24 -18.61
CA VAL A 113 14.46 4.57 -17.51
C VAL A 113 12.97 4.88 -17.60
N ALA A 114 12.61 6.15 -17.78
CA ALA A 114 11.22 6.57 -17.91
C ALA A 114 10.51 5.80 -19.02
N GLU A 115 11.13 5.63 -20.18
CA GLU A 115 10.56 4.84 -21.28
C GLU A 115 10.23 3.39 -20.89
N ARG A 116 11.04 2.77 -20.01
CA ARG A 116 10.84 1.37 -19.59
C ARG A 116 9.82 1.21 -18.48
N VAL A 117 9.77 2.18 -17.57
CA VAL A 117 9.01 2.04 -16.32
C VAL A 117 7.77 2.90 -16.30
N TRP A 118 7.61 3.94 -17.13
CA TRP A 118 6.42 4.78 -17.10
C TRP A 118 5.18 4.02 -17.57
N VAL A 119 4.02 4.41 -17.05
CA VAL A 119 2.72 4.01 -17.60
C VAL A 119 1.92 5.26 -17.92
N THR A 120 1.43 5.33 -19.14
CA THR A 120 0.53 6.37 -19.61
C THR A 120 -0.91 5.98 -19.29
N ARG A 121 -1.64 6.84 -18.57
CA ARG A 121 -3.06 6.64 -18.29
C ARG A 121 -3.88 7.03 -19.51
N VAL A 122 -4.81 6.16 -19.85
CA VAL A 122 -5.70 6.32 -21.00
C VAL A 122 -7.15 6.25 -20.53
N ARG A 123 -7.86 7.37 -20.62
CA ARG A 123 -9.28 7.47 -20.27
C ARG A 123 -10.14 7.07 -21.45
N LEU A 124 -11.21 6.35 -21.12
CA LEU A 124 -12.23 5.90 -22.04
C LEU A 124 -13.50 6.69 -21.73
N LEU A 125 -13.98 7.44 -22.71
CA LEU A 125 -15.20 8.24 -22.59
C LEU A 125 -16.25 7.74 -23.59
N PRO A 126 -17.54 7.84 -23.25
CA PRO A 126 -18.61 7.55 -24.21
C PRO A 126 -18.55 8.53 -25.40
N VAL A 127 -19.00 8.10 -26.58
CA VAL A 127 -19.02 8.96 -27.77
C VAL A 127 -20.16 9.99 -27.73
N ALA A 128 -21.19 9.73 -26.93
CA ALA A 128 -22.28 10.65 -26.66
C ALA A 128 -22.58 10.76 -25.15
N GLU A 129 -22.97 11.94 -24.68
CA GLU A 129 -23.17 12.25 -23.24
C GLU A 129 -24.18 11.33 -22.53
N ALA A 130 -25.15 10.75 -23.26
CA ALA A 130 -26.21 9.91 -22.70
C ALA A 130 -25.90 8.40 -22.74
N GLU A 131 -24.71 8.00 -23.17
CA GLU A 131 -24.31 6.59 -23.23
C GLU A 131 -23.69 6.09 -21.91
N PRO A 132 -23.80 4.79 -21.62
CA PRO A 132 -23.11 4.19 -20.49
C PRO A 132 -21.60 4.43 -20.54
N GLN A 133 -20.97 4.58 -19.37
CA GLN A 133 -19.51 4.62 -19.30
C GLN A 133 -18.90 3.36 -19.88
N VAL A 134 -17.87 3.56 -20.71
CA VAL A 134 -17.07 2.51 -21.32
C VAL A 134 -16.30 1.76 -20.22
N ASP A 135 -16.45 0.44 -20.18
CA ASP A 135 -15.76 -0.41 -19.20
C ASP A 135 -14.32 -0.70 -19.66
N ALA A 136 -13.34 -0.38 -18.81
CA ALA A 136 -11.93 -0.62 -19.05
C ALA A 136 -11.62 -2.11 -19.26
N PHE A 137 -12.24 -3.02 -18.52
CA PHE A 137 -12.02 -4.45 -18.69
C PHE A 137 -12.51 -4.94 -20.05
N GLU A 138 -13.70 -4.52 -20.47
CA GLU A 138 -14.22 -4.86 -21.80
C GLU A 138 -13.34 -4.30 -22.91
N ALA A 139 -12.87 -3.05 -22.78
CA ALA A 139 -11.96 -2.43 -23.73
C ALA A 139 -10.63 -3.19 -23.81
N LEU A 140 -10.07 -3.62 -22.67
CA LEU A 140 -8.86 -4.43 -22.62
C LEU A 140 -9.06 -5.79 -23.29
N GLN A 141 -10.21 -6.44 -23.05
CA GLN A 141 -10.53 -7.72 -23.71
C GLN A 141 -10.67 -7.55 -25.23
N ARG A 142 -11.26 -6.44 -25.70
CA ARG A 142 -11.32 -6.12 -27.14
C ARG A 142 -9.93 -5.92 -27.74
N LEU A 143 -9.06 -5.17 -27.08
CA LEU A 143 -7.67 -4.99 -27.50
C LEU A 143 -6.93 -6.34 -27.59
N LYS A 144 -7.04 -7.17 -26.54
CA LYS A 144 -6.45 -8.53 -26.52
C LYS A 144 -6.95 -9.40 -27.68
N SER A 145 -8.23 -9.30 -28.04
CA SER A 145 -8.82 -10.09 -29.14
C SER A 145 -8.41 -9.64 -30.55
N THR A 146 -8.12 -8.35 -30.73
CA THR A 146 -7.91 -7.73 -32.05
C THR A 146 -6.43 -7.46 -32.35
N ARG A 147 -5.63 -7.22 -31.30
CA ARG A 147 -4.24 -6.74 -31.36
C ARG A 147 -3.36 -7.44 -30.33
N ALA A 148 -3.30 -8.77 -30.40
CA ALA A 148 -2.51 -9.61 -29.47
C ALA A 148 -1.01 -9.26 -29.43
N ASP A 149 -0.49 -8.61 -30.48
CA ASP A 149 0.89 -8.13 -30.59
C ASP A 149 1.21 -6.96 -29.65
N THR A 150 0.21 -6.15 -29.30
CA THR A 150 0.36 -4.91 -28.51
C THR A 150 -0.37 -4.95 -27.16
N SER A 151 -1.31 -5.89 -26.99
CA SER A 151 -2.16 -5.97 -25.79
C SER A 151 -1.41 -6.24 -24.49
N THR A 152 -0.21 -6.82 -24.55
CA THR A 152 0.65 -7.05 -23.36
C THR A 152 1.23 -5.76 -22.78
N SER A 153 1.15 -4.65 -23.52
CA SER A 153 1.57 -3.33 -23.06
C SER A 153 0.43 -2.51 -22.45
N ALA A 154 -0.78 -3.08 -22.33
CA ALA A 154 -1.92 -2.45 -21.67
C ALA A 154 -2.43 -3.30 -20.51
N SER A 155 -2.81 -2.65 -19.41
CA SER A 155 -3.37 -3.29 -18.22
C SER A 155 -4.53 -2.48 -17.65
N LEU A 156 -5.29 -3.10 -16.75
CA LEU A 156 -6.24 -2.37 -15.92
C LEU A 156 -5.49 -1.37 -15.03
N ASN A 157 -6.12 -0.24 -14.73
CA ASN A 157 -5.68 0.62 -13.65
C ASN A 157 -6.30 0.10 -12.34
N HIS A 158 -5.60 -0.77 -11.61
CA HIS A 158 -6.14 -1.42 -10.42
C HIS A 158 -6.37 -0.45 -9.26
N VAL A 159 -7.21 -0.88 -8.32
CA VAL A 159 -7.26 -0.28 -6.98
C VAL A 159 -6.36 -1.09 -6.05
N VAL A 160 -5.33 -0.42 -5.54
CA VAL A 160 -4.35 -0.95 -4.60
C VAL A 160 -4.77 -0.56 -3.18
N GLY A 161 -4.44 -1.37 -2.17
CA GLY A 161 -4.86 -1.09 -0.79
C GLY A 161 -3.97 -1.70 0.29
N ALA A 162 -4.11 -1.19 1.52
CA ALA A 162 -3.36 -1.65 2.70
C ALA A 162 -4.01 -2.84 3.45
N GLY A 163 -5.08 -3.44 2.92
CA GLY A 163 -5.74 -4.59 3.52
C GLY A 163 -6.28 -4.34 4.93
N ALA A 164 -6.92 -3.20 5.19
CA ALA A 164 -7.42 -2.85 6.53
C ALA A 164 -8.67 -3.62 6.97
N ASN A 165 -9.33 -4.32 6.05
CA ASN A 165 -10.49 -5.15 6.34
C ASN A 165 -10.04 -6.59 6.52
N PHE A 166 -9.86 -7.02 7.76
CA PHE A 166 -9.60 -8.42 8.05
C PHE A 166 -10.80 -9.27 7.60
N ARG A 167 -10.55 -10.37 6.87
CA ARG A 167 -11.65 -11.25 6.45
C ARG A 167 -12.48 -11.72 7.65
N GLY A 168 -13.80 -11.65 7.51
CA GLY A 168 -14.75 -12.06 8.55
C GLY A 168 -15.20 -10.93 9.49
N THR A 169 -14.79 -9.68 9.26
CA THR A 169 -15.49 -8.52 9.84
C THR A 169 -16.89 -8.43 9.23
N ALA A 170 -17.88 -9.00 9.91
CA ALA A 170 -19.28 -9.06 9.46
C ALA A 170 -19.98 -7.70 9.38
N VAL A 171 -19.28 -6.59 9.63
CA VAL A 171 -19.82 -5.24 9.59
C VAL A 171 -18.76 -4.30 8.99
N PRO A 172 -19.03 -3.66 7.84
CA PRO A 172 -18.30 -2.49 7.40
C PRO A 172 -18.72 -1.32 8.30
N GLY A 173 -17.76 -0.73 8.98
CA GLY A 173 -18.00 0.44 9.83
C GLY A 173 -17.43 0.24 11.22
N ASP A 174 -16.76 1.29 11.69
CA ASP A 174 -16.36 1.51 13.06
C ASP A 174 -17.37 0.91 14.06
N LEU A 175 -16.98 -0.21 14.67
CA LEU A 175 -17.47 -0.53 16.00
C LEU A 175 -16.50 0.07 17.03
N GLY A 176 -16.23 1.36 16.87
CA GLY A 176 -15.99 2.23 18.01
C GLY A 176 -17.28 2.24 18.85
N GLY A 177 -17.38 1.32 19.81
CA GLY A 177 -18.38 1.43 20.88
C GLY A 177 -19.49 0.37 20.98
N VAL A 178 -19.36 -0.86 20.43
CA VAL A 178 -20.24 -1.93 20.93
C VAL A 178 -19.67 -2.41 22.26
N GLY A 179 -20.27 -1.90 23.33
CA GLY A 179 -19.90 -2.19 24.71
C GLY A 179 -19.62 -3.67 24.92
N PHE A 180 -18.42 -3.95 25.43
CA PHE A 180 -18.17 -5.15 26.19
C PHE A 180 -19.19 -5.14 27.34
N TRP A 181 -20.22 -5.97 27.28
CA TRP A 181 -20.94 -6.34 28.51
C TRP A 181 -19.98 -7.23 29.31
N GLY A 182 -18.97 -6.58 29.90
CA GLY A 182 -18.21 -7.12 31.00
C GLY A 182 -19.18 -7.30 32.15
N GLY A 183 -19.75 -8.49 32.24
CA GLY A 183 -20.53 -8.90 33.39
C GLY A 183 -19.70 -8.63 34.64
N HIS A 184 -20.14 -7.65 35.43
CA HIS A 184 -19.75 -7.55 36.81
C HIS A 184 -19.97 -8.93 37.46
N GLY A 185 -18.91 -9.46 38.08
CA GLY A 185 -19.04 -10.51 39.06
C GLY A 185 -20.00 -10.03 40.15
N GLY A 186 -21.21 -10.59 40.15
CA GLY A 186 -22.30 -10.22 41.04
C GLY A 186 -23.57 -10.87 40.53
N GLY A 187 -23.77 -12.14 40.88
CA GLY A 187 -24.70 -13.01 40.19
C GLY A 187 -26.17 -12.58 40.28
N VAL A 188 -26.89 -12.74 39.18
CA VAL A 188 -28.23 -13.33 39.08
C VAL A 188 -28.36 -13.87 37.65
N GLY A 189 -28.86 -15.09 37.48
CA GLY A 189 -29.04 -15.70 36.16
C GLY A 189 -30.10 -14.99 35.33
N PHE A 190 -29.80 -14.80 34.03
CA PHE A 190 -30.81 -14.59 33.01
C PHE A 190 -30.63 -15.64 31.92
N TRP A 191 -31.56 -16.58 31.89
CA TRP A 191 -31.84 -17.43 30.74
C TRP A 191 -32.67 -16.61 29.74
N GLY A 192 -32.18 -16.45 28.52
CA GLY A 192 -32.88 -15.79 27.43
C GLY A 192 -31.92 -15.50 26.28
N GLY A 193 -31.95 -16.33 25.24
CA GLY A 193 -30.99 -16.30 24.14
C GLY A 193 -30.99 -14.99 23.36
N HIS A 194 -29.88 -14.26 23.46
CA HIS A 194 -29.42 -13.33 22.43
C HIS A 194 -27.96 -13.68 22.12
N GLY A 195 -27.73 -14.20 20.91
CA GLY A 195 -26.40 -14.57 20.43
C GLY A 195 -25.52 -13.34 20.25
N PHE A 196 -24.26 -13.46 20.68
CA PHE A 196 -23.17 -12.59 20.26
C PHE A 196 -23.03 -12.68 18.73
N TRP A 197 -23.18 -11.57 18.02
CA TRP A 197 -23.03 -11.49 16.55
C TRP A 197 -21.61 -11.07 16.11
N GLY A 198 -20.60 -11.28 16.96
CA GLY A 198 -19.19 -11.27 16.56
C GLY A 198 -18.63 -12.68 16.74
N GLY A 199 -18.24 -13.34 15.66
CA GLY A 199 -17.62 -14.67 15.75
C GLY A 199 -16.29 -14.57 16.50
N HIS A 200 -16.15 -15.28 17.61
CA HIS A 200 -14.85 -15.47 18.26
C HIS A 200 -13.98 -16.43 17.42
N GLY A 201 -12.67 -16.17 17.37
CA GLY A 201 -11.67 -17.03 16.71
C GLY A 201 -11.42 -16.77 15.23
N GLY A 202 -11.71 -15.56 14.73
CA GLY A 202 -11.48 -15.16 13.33
C GLY A 202 -10.58 -13.92 13.18
N PRO A 203 -10.07 -13.64 11.96
CA PRO A 203 -9.21 -12.48 11.70
C PRO A 203 -9.81 -11.12 12.09
N GLY A 204 -11.14 -11.01 12.13
CA GLY A 204 -11.83 -9.79 12.55
C GLY A 204 -11.53 -9.35 13.99
N GLU A 205 -11.05 -10.23 14.87
CA GLU A 205 -10.67 -9.86 16.25
C GLU A 205 -9.53 -8.82 16.27
N TYR A 206 -8.64 -8.84 15.28
CA TYR A 206 -7.53 -7.90 15.20
C TYR A 206 -7.95 -6.47 14.84
N ALA A 207 -9.23 -6.23 14.52
CA ALA A 207 -9.79 -4.88 14.39
C ALA A 207 -10.34 -4.33 15.71
N ALA A 208 -10.54 -5.15 16.75
CA ALA A 208 -11.13 -4.72 18.01
C ALA A 208 -10.06 -4.24 19.02
N PRO A 209 -10.24 -3.07 19.66
CA PRO A 209 -9.40 -2.62 20.76
C PRO A 209 -9.24 -3.70 21.85
N GLY A 210 -8.01 -3.90 22.33
CA GLY A 210 -7.65 -4.98 23.27
C GLY A 210 -7.31 -6.32 22.62
N PHE A 211 -7.66 -6.55 21.35
CA PHE A 211 -7.33 -7.75 20.57
C PHE A 211 -6.42 -7.45 19.37
N GLY A 212 -5.85 -6.24 19.31
CA GLY A 212 -4.95 -5.79 18.24
C GLY A 212 -5.52 -4.68 17.37
N GLY A 213 -6.78 -4.30 17.58
CA GLY A 213 -7.41 -3.16 16.90
C GLY A 213 -6.76 -1.83 17.21
N ARG A 214 -7.01 -0.85 16.33
CA ARG A 214 -6.52 0.52 16.47
C ARG A 214 -7.04 1.12 17.78
N MET A 215 -6.14 1.52 18.68
CA MET A 215 -6.50 2.16 19.94
C MET A 215 -5.39 3.10 20.45
N PRO A 216 -5.71 4.22 21.12
CA PRO A 216 -4.71 5.12 21.67
C PRO A 216 -4.01 4.49 22.88
N VAL A 217 -2.74 4.85 23.06
CA VAL A 217 -1.94 4.47 24.23
C VAL A 217 -1.10 5.64 24.73
N ALA A 218 -0.75 5.63 26.02
CA ALA A 218 0.24 6.54 26.56
C ALA A 218 1.64 5.93 26.41
N TRP A 219 2.53 6.61 25.70
CA TRP A 219 3.94 6.21 25.56
C TRP A 219 4.84 7.20 26.31
N PRO A 220 5.54 6.76 27.38
CA PRO A 220 6.42 7.65 28.15
C PRO A 220 7.82 7.80 27.54
N GLY A 221 8.13 7.08 26.46
CA GLY A 221 9.45 7.13 25.83
C GLY A 221 9.69 8.41 25.04
N ILE A 222 10.96 8.79 24.91
CA ILE A 222 11.39 9.95 24.11
C ILE A 222 11.60 9.55 22.64
N ASP A 223 11.67 10.55 21.75
CA ASP A 223 12.04 10.34 20.33
C ASP A 223 13.41 9.67 20.22
N PRO A 224 13.51 8.43 19.70
CA PRO A 224 14.77 7.71 19.54
C PRO A 224 15.82 8.48 18.72
N CYS A 225 15.38 9.32 17.78
CA CYS A 225 16.24 10.16 16.95
C CYS A 225 17.09 11.14 17.76
N THR A 226 16.65 11.52 18.97
CA THR A 226 17.34 12.46 19.86
C THR A 226 18.74 11.98 20.24
N ASN A 227 18.91 10.66 20.43
CA ASN A 227 20.16 10.06 20.88
C ASN A 227 20.89 9.29 19.75
N ALA A 228 20.37 9.36 18.53
CA ALA A 228 20.93 8.61 17.42
C ALA A 228 22.31 9.17 17.01
N PRO A 229 23.29 8.31 16.68
CA PRO A 229 24.54 8.72 16.07
C PRO A 229 24.33 9.58 14.81
N LYS A 230 25.19 10.59 14.65
CA LYS A 230 25.26 11.36 13.41
C LYS A 230 26.07 10.59 12.38
N LEU A 231 25.50 10.38 11.21
CA LEU A 231 26.14 9.71 10.08
C LEU A 231 26.55 10.75 9.03
N GLY A 232 27.57 10.42 8.23
CA GLY A 232 27.93 11.25 7.07
C GLY A 232 26.82 11.29 6.01
N ARG A 233 26.07 10.21 5.88
CA ARG A 233 24.78 10.13 5.17
C ARG A 233 23.86 9.20 5.96
N HIS A 234 22.63 9.64 6.17
CA HIS A 234 21.57 8.82 6.75
C HIS A 234 20.95 7.94 5.66
N PRO A 235 20.73 6.64 5.89
CA PRO A 235 19.97 5.82 4.95
C PRO A 235 18.55 6.37 4.84
N VAL A 236 17.99 6.36 3.64
CA VAL A 236 16.67 6.95 3.38
C VAL A 236 15.66 5.84 3.12
N VAL A 237 14.58 5.81 3.90
CA VAL A 237 13.44 4.91 3.75
C VAL A 237 12.28 5.67 3.13
N ALA A 238 11.88 5.31 1.92
CA ALA A 238 10.70 5.85 1.25
C ALA A 238 9.45 5.07 1.65
N VAL A 239 8.38 5.82 1.96
CA VAL A 239 7.11 5.27 2.48
C VAL A 239 5.94 5.83 1.65
N PRO A 240 5.56 5.15 0.55
CA PRO A 240 4.31 5.38 -0.17
C PRO A 240 3.12 4.91 0.67
N ASP A 241 2.39 5.85 1.27
CA ASP A 241 1.27 5.55 2.18
C ASP A 241 0.32 6.76 2.29
N THR A 242 -0.40 6.94 3.40
CA THR A 242 -1.33 8.07 3.64
C THR A 242 -0.62 9.41 3.91
N GLY A 243 0.72 9.42 3.89
CA GLY A 243 1.55 10.58 4.23
C GLY A 243 1.96 10.62 5.71
N LEU A 244 2.31 11.82 6.18
CA LEU A 244 2.93 12.04 7.49
C LEU A 244 2.16 13.12 8.25
N GLY A 245 1.38 12.72 9.24
CA GLY A 245 0.55 13.62 10.03
C GLY A 245 1.31 14.27 11.18
N GLN A 246 0.64 15.22 11.85
CA GLN A 246 1.23 16.01 12.94
C GLN A 246 1.70 15.13 14.12
N HIS A 247 3.01 15.09 14.37
CA HIS A 247 3.57 14.41 15.53
C HIS A 247 4.89 15.05 16.01
N PRO A 248 5.17 15.16 17.32
CA PRO A 248 6.41 15.72 17.85
C PRO A 248 7.72 15.04 17.38
N TRP A 249 7.66 13.79 16.91
CA TRP A 249 8.83 13.08 16.37
C TRP A 249 9.16 13.46 14.92
N PHE A 250 8.23 14.11 14.23
CA PHE A 250 8.28 14.39 12.79
C PHE A 250 8.19 15.88 12.45
N GLU A 251 8.44 16.74 13.44
CA GLU A 251 8.58 18.18 13.21
C GLU A 251 9.69 18.48 12.17
N PRO A 252 9.60 19.61 11.43
CA PRO A 252 10.62 19.99 10.47
C PRO A 252 12.04 19.93 11.05
N GLY A 253 12.95 19.28 10.33
CA GLY A 253 14.34 19.06 10.75
C GLY A 253 14.59 17.76 11.52
N LYS A 254 13.57 17.00 11.90
CA LYS A 254 13.72 15.72 12.64
C LYS A 254 13.89 14.49 11.75
N ARG A 255 14.50 14.59 10.57
CA ARG A 255 14.77 13.43 9.65
C ARG A 255 13.52 12.62 9.25
N ALA A 256 12.36 13.24 9.22
CA ALA A 256 11.16 12.70 8.60
C ALA A 256 10.45 13.86 7.91
N ALA A 257 10.04 13.69 6.65
CA ALA A 257 9.36 14.73 5.90
C ALA A 257 8.54 14.14 4.75
N LEU A 258 7.55 14.91 4.30
CA LEU A 258 6.95 14.71 2.99
C LEU A 258 7.98 14.92 1.89
N ALA A 259 7.90 14.13 0.84
CA ALA A 259 8.79 14.27 -0.31
C ALA A 259 8.58 15.60 -1.04
N ALA A 260 9.66 16.34 -1.23
CA ALA A 260 9.64 17.55 -2.05
C ALA A 260 9.40 17.18 -3.53
N PRO A 261 8.71 18.04 -4.32
CA PRO A 261 8.53 17.83 -5.75
C PRO A 261 9.86 17.64 -6.49
N TRP A 262 9.89 16.75 -7.48
CA TRP A 262 11.04 16.53 -8.35
C TRP A 262 10.85 17.31 -9.65
N HIS A 263 11.69 18.33 -9.89
CA HIS A 263 11.54 19.29 -11.01
C HIS A 263 10.12 19.88 -11.13
N GLY A 264 9.48 20.16 -9.99
CA GLY A 264 8.12 20.68 -9.93
C GLY A 264 7.01 19.63 -10.03
N LEU A 265 7.32 18.38 -10.37
CA LEU A 265 6.37 17.28 -10.35
C LEU A 265 6.15 16.78 -8.92
N PRO A 266 4.91 16.75 -8.41
CA PRO A 266 4.62 16.28 -7.06
C PRO A 266 4.99 14.81 -6.86
N LEU A 267 5.67 14.51 -5.76
CA LEU A 267 5.86 13.13 -5.28
C LEU A 267 4.72 12.73 -4.34
N ALA A 268 3.49 12.98 -4.79
CA ALA A 268 2.25 12.68 -4.10
C ALA A 268 1.13 12.48 -5.13
N ALA A 269 0.17 11.62 -4.83
CA ALA A 269 -1.04 11.46 -5.63
C ALA A 269 -1.92 12.73 -5.56
N PRO A 270 -2.76 12.98 -6.57
CA PRO A 270 -3.63 14.16 -6.63
C PRO A 270 -4.48 14.35 -5.39
N GLY A 271 -4.45 15.57 -4.85
CA GLY A 271 -5.25 15.94 -3.69
C GLY A 271 -4.77 15.34 -2.36
N LEU A 272 -3.70 14.54 -2.35
CA LEU A 272 -3.18 13.90 -1.14
C LEU A 272 -1.91 14.56 -0.57
N GLY A 273 -1.42 15.64 -1.19
CA GLY A 273 -0.23 16.36 -0.73
C GLY A 273 -0.34 16.98 0.68
N ASN A 274 -1.53 16.99 1.29
CA ASN A 274 -1.76 17.41 2.66
C ASN A 274 -2.37 16.24 3.50
N PRO A 275 -1.55 15.50 4.27
CA PRO A 275 -2.00 14.35 5.06
C PRO A 275 -2.87 14.73 6.26
N ASP A 276 -2.81 15.99 6.72
CA ASP A 276 -3.66 16.52 7.80
C ASP A 276 -5.00 17.09 7.27
N GLY A 277 -5.33 16.84 6.00
CA GLY A 277 -6.57 17.31 5.38
C GLY A 277 -7.83 16.66 5.97
N SER A 278 -8.99 17.26 5.67
CA SER A 278 -10.34 16.83 6.09
C SER A 278 -10.77 15.44 5.57
N LEU A 279 -9.85 14.67 5.00
CA LEU A 279 -10.09 13.34 4.44
C LEU A 279 -9.85 12.22 5.45
N ALA A 280 -9.29 12.52 6.63
CA ALA A 280 -9.04 11.54 7.68
C ALA A 280 -10.20 11.38 8.67
N ILE A 281 -11.11 12.34 8.71
CA ILE A 281 -12.27 12.38 9.60
C ILE A 281 -13.51 12.62 8.75
N ASP A 282 -14.50 11.72 8.83
CA ASP A 282 -15.79 11.90 8.18
C ASP A 282 -16.49 13.14 8.76
N ALA A 283 -16.84 14.09 7.88
CA ALA A 283 -17.34 15.39 8.29
C ALA A 283 -18.72 15.36 8.97
N MET A 284 -19.50 14.29 8.74
CA MET A 284 -20.88 14.20 9.22
C MET A 284 -20.99 13.40 10.52
N THR A 285 -20.09 12.44 10.73
CA THR A 285 -20.08 11.54 11.88
C THR A 285 -18.95 11.84 12.85
N GLY A 286 -17.89 12.52 12.40
CA GLY A 286 -16.65 12.68 13.16
C GLY A 286 -15.81 11.40 13.25
N ALA A 287 -16.19 10.34 12.52
CA ALA A 287 -15.48 9.07 12.50
C ALA A 287 -14.10 9.20 11.86
N LEU A 288 -13.09 8.59 12.48
CA LEU A 288 -11.77 8.47 11.86
C LEU A 288 -11.83 7.41 10.76
N GLU A 289 -11.43 7.77 9.55
CA GLU A 289 -11.36 6.83 8.44
C GLU A 289 -10.47 5.61 8.79
N PRO A 290 -10.73 4.43 8.20
CA PRO A 290 -10.09 3.17 8.61
C PRO A 290 -8.57 3.20 8.58
N LEU A 291 -7.96 3.92 7.62
CA LEU A 291 -6.51 4.07 7.46
C LEU A 291 -6.00 5.44 7.92
N ALA A 292 -6.81 6.25 8.61
CA ALA A 292 -6.36 7.53 9.14
C ALA A 292 -5.11 7.33 10.02
N GLY A 293 -4.02 8.00 9.66
CA GLY A 293 -2.75 7.98 10.39
C GLY A 293 -1.83 6.80 10.06
N HIS A 294 -2.19 5.92 9.12
CA HIS A 294 -1.43 4.71 8.77
C HIS A 294 0.03 5.01 8.40
N GLY A 295 0.30 6.00 7.54
CA GLY A 295 1.67 6.39 7.18
C GLY A 295 2.47 6.98 8.35
N THR A 296 1.80 7.66 9.28
CA THR A 296 2.42 8.17 10.52
C THR A 296 2.79 7.02 11.45
N PHE A 297 1.92 6.02 11.55
CA PHE A 297 2.17 4.81 12.30
C PHE A 297 3.37 4.03 11.75
N ILE A 298 3.46 3.88 10.44
CA ILE A 298 4.61 3.28 9.75
C ILE A 298 5.90 4.06 10.02
N ALA A 299 5.86 5.39 9.90
CA ALA A 299 7.01 6.24 10.16
C ALA A 299 7.55 6.06 11.60
N GLY A 300 6.66 5.89 12.58
CA GLY A 300 7.04 5.60 13.97
C GLY A 300 7.74 4.26 14.14
N LEU A 301 7.35 3.22 13.41
CA LEU A 301 8.00 1.91 13.46
C LEU A 301 9.42 2.00 12.89
N ILE A 302 9.58 2.69 11.77
CA ILE A 302 10.89 2.94 11.15
C ILE A 302 11.78 3.76 12.09
N ARG A 303 11.22 4.83 12.70
CA ARG A 303 11.93 5.68 13.67
C ARG A 303 12.40 4.90 14.89
N GLN A 304 11.60 3.97 15.40
CA GLN A 304 11.96 3.13 16.53
C GLN A 304 13.02 2.08 16.18
N GLY A 305 12.92 1.45 15.01
CA GLY A 305 13.86 0.40 14.59
C GLY A 305 15.19 0.91 14.02
N CYS A 306 15.20 2.09 13.40
CA CYS A 306 16.41 2.76 12.90
C CYS A 306 16.33 4.28 13.14
N PRO A 307 16.69 4.75 14.34
CA PRO A 307 16.74 6.17 14.68
C PRO A 307 17.68 6.99 13.78
N GLU A 308 18.64 6.33 13.12
CA GLU A 308 19.59 6.93 12.18
C GLU A 308 18.99 7.19 10.79
N ALA A 309 17.88 6.56 10.43
CA ALA A 309 17.30 6.69 9.10
C ALA A 309 16.57 8.03 8.91
N SER A 310 16.60 8.51 7.66
CA SER A 310 15.70 9.56 7.19
C SER A 310 14.45 8.92 6.58
N ILE A 311 13.28 9.41 6.94
CA ILE A 311 12.00 8.91 6.42
C ILE A 311 11.47 9.89 5.36
N LEU A 312 11.19 9.37 4.17
CA LEU A 312 10.63 10.12 3.05
C LEU A 312 9.18 9.63 2.82
N ALA A 313 8.21 10.38 3.33
CA ALA A 313 6.79 10.04 3.19
C ALA A 313 6.25 10.51 1.82
N LEU A 314 5.53 9.63 1.15
CA LEU A 314 4.98 9.81 -0.20
C LEU A 314 3.46 9.58 -0.12
N PRO A 315 2.63 10.64 -0.06
CA PRO A 315 1.19 10.48 0.05
C PRO A 315 0.59 9.91 -1.25
N VAL A 316 0.21 8.63 -1.23
CA VAL A 316 -0.42 7.92 -2.37
C VAL A 316 -1.75 7.29 -2.00
N MET A 317 -2.04 7.18 -0.70
CA MET A 317 -3.20 6.47 -0.17
C MET A 317 -4.19 7.42 0.50
N ARG A 318 -5.48 7.25 0.17
CA ARG A 318 -6.58 7.93 0.87
C ARG A 318 -6.76 7.32 2.26
N ALA A 319 -7.31 8.08 3.20
CA ALA A 319 -7.57 7.53 4.54
C ALA A 319 -8.63 6.41 4.53
N SER A 320 -9.46 6.32 3.47
CA SER A 320 -10.35 5.19 3.20
C SER A 320 -9.60 3.89 2.84
N GLY A 321 -8.30 3.98 2.53
CA GLY A 321 -7.41 2.86 2.23
C GLY A 321 -7.28 2.52 0.74
N SER A 322 -7.92 3.27 -0.16
CA SER A 322 -7.79 3.10 -1.60
C SER A 322 -6.61 3.89 -2.18
N VAL A 323 -5.96 3.29 -3.17
CA VAL A 323 -4.89 3.85 -3.98
C VAL A 323 -5.21 3.54 -5.44
N VAL A 324 -5.13 4.53 -6.32
CA VAL A 324 -5.21 4.31 -7.77
C VAL A 324 -3.84 3.85 -8.27
N GLU A 325 -3.74 2.70 -8.92
CA GLU A 325 -2.47 2.13 -9.38
C GLU A 325 -1.70 3.12 -10.25
N GLY A 326 -2.35 3.79 -11.21
CA GLY A 326 -1.71 4.78 -12.07
C GLY A 326 -1.08 5.96 -11.30
N ASP A 327 -1.70 6.41 -10.20
CA ASP A 327 -1.12 7.47 -9.36
C ASP A 327 0.05 6.96 -8.51
N LEU A 328 -0.06 5.74 -7.96
CA LEU A 328 1.05 5.07 -7.28
C LEU A 328 2.25 4.90 -8.22
N HIS A 329 1.98 4.44 -9.43
CA HIS A 329 2.99 4.17 -10.46
C HIS A 329 3.68 5.45 -10.92
N GLU A 330 2.93 6.54 -11.10
CA GLU A 330 3.49 7.87 -11.37
C GLU A 330 4.45 8.30 -10.25
N VAL A 331 4.00 8.28 -8.99
CA VAL A 331 4.82 8.73 -7.85
C VAL A 331 6.08 7.87 -7.68
N LEU A 332 5.96 6.55 -7.82
CA LEU A 332 7.10 5.64 -7.74
C LEU A 332 8.05 5.80 -8.93
N SER A 333 7.53 6.03 -10.15
CA SER A 333 8.36 6.33 -11.32
C SER A 333 9.13 7.63 -11.11
N LEU A 334 8.48 8.69 -10.66
CA LEU A 334 9.14 9.97 -10.36
C LEU A 334 10.19 9.83 -9.24
N LEU A 335 9.92 9.04 -8.20
CA LEU A 335 10.89 8.74 -7.14
C LEU A 335 12.11 7.99 -7.69
N LEU A 336 11.89 7.03 -8.58
CA LEU A 336 12.95 6.28 -9.26
C LEU A 336 13.76 7.19 -10.17
N LEU A 337 13.14 8.07 -10.95
CA LEU A 337 13.84 9.01 -11.83
C LEU A 337 14.66 10.03 -11.02
N ARG A 338 14.12 10.51 -9.90
CA ARG A 338 14.87 11.31 -8.91
C ARG A 338 16.08 10.55 -8.38
N HIS A 339 15.90 9.27 -8.05
CA HIS A 339 16.99 8.40 -7.61
C HIS A 339 18.06 8.24 -8.70
N VAL A 340 17.67 7.97 -9.94
CA VAL A 340 18.56 7.82 -11.11
C VAL A 340 19.40 9.08 -11.29
N GLU A 341 18.77 10.26 -11.30
CA GLU A 341 19.47 11.54 -11.36
C GLU A 341 20.48 11.68 -10.21
N GLY A 342 20.08 11.30 -8.99
CA GLY A 342 20.95 11.28 -7.82
C GLY A 342 22.20 10.41 -7.99
N GLN A 343 22.07 9.24 -8.61
CA GLN A 343 23.20 8.35 -8.87
C GLN A 343 24.13 8.93 -9.95
N GLU A 344 23.58 9.46 -11.04
CA GLU A 344 24.34 10.05 -12.14
C GLU A 344 25.13 11.29 -11.70
N ARG A 345 24.47 12.19 -10.96
CA ARG A 345 25.05 13.44 -10.47
C ARG A 345 25.87 13.27 -9.19
N ARG A 346 25.89 12.07 -8.61
CA ARG A 346 26.47 11.77 -7.29
C ARG A 346 25.92 12.68 -6.19
N ALA A 347 24.60 12.91 -6.24
CA ALA A 347 23.82 13.76 -5.34
C ALA A 347 23.08 12.87 -4.31
N PRO A 348 23.69 12.56 -3.15
CA PRO A 348 23.16 11.60 -2.19
C PRO A 348 21.81 11.98 -1.56
N GLU A 349 21.45 13.25 -1.58
CA GLU A 349 20.17 13.78 -1.13
C GLU A 349 19.00 13.35 -2.04
N LEU A 350 19.29 12.99 -3.30
CA LEU A 350 18.29 12.56 -4.28
C LEU A 350 18.03 11.04 -4.27
N VAL A 351 18.85 10.24 -3.57
CA VAL A 351 18.73 8.77 -3.59
C VAL A 351 18.04 8.24 -2.33
N ILE A 352 17.35 7.12 -2.51
CA ILE A 352 16.74 6.29 -1.45
C ILE A 352 17.49 4.97 -1.31
N ASP A 353 17.45 4.33 -0.14
CA ASP A 353 18.06 3.01 0.06
C ASP A 353 17.03 1.90 0.29
N VAL A 354 15.88 2.23 0.88
CA VAL A 354 14.79 1.29 1.15
C VAL A 354 13.47 1.85 0.65
N LEU A 355 12.68 1.01 -0.03
CA LEU A 355 11.30 1.29 -0.41
C LEU A 355 10.38 0.36 0.39
N SER A 356 9.61 0.94 1.31
CA SER A 356 8.69 0.20 2.21
C SER A 356 7.26 0.30 1.68
N LEU A 357 6.74 -0.80 1.12
CA LEU A 357 5.42 -0.89 0.49
C LEU A 357 4.44 -1.65 1.40
N SER A 358 3.62 -0.90 2.13
CA SER A 358 2.57 -1.44 3.00
C SER A 358 1.21 -1.47 2.30
N LEU A 359 1.20 -1.89 1.03
CA LEU A 359 0.05 -1.89 0.14
C LEU A 359 0.21 -2.99 -0.91
N GLY A 360 -0.91 -3.42 -1.49
CA GLY A 360 -0.91 -4.34 -2.63
C GLY A 360 -2.30 -4.60 -3.22
N TYR A 361 -2.34 -5.41 -4.26
CA TYR A 361 -3.57 -5.87 -4.91
C TYR A 361 -3.41 -7.31 -5.40
N TYR A 362 -4.53 -7.89 -5.81
CA TYR A 362 -4.57 -9.22 -6.42
C TYR A 362 -4.94 -9.06 -7.89
N HIS A 363 -4.17 -9.71 -8.76
CA HIS A 363 -4.37 -9.66 -10.20
C HIS A 363 -5.59 -10.50 -10.62
N GLU A 364 -6.34 -10.05 -11.63
CA GLU A 364 -7.54 -10.74 -12.13
C GLU A 364 -7.22 -12.05 -12.85
N SER A 365 -6.02 -12.20 -13.39
CA SER A 365 -5.62 -13.38 -14.17
C SER A 365 -4.29 -13.94 -13.66
N PRO A 366 -4.30 -14.93 -12.75
CA PRO A 366 -3.08 -15.61 -12.28
C PRO A 366 -2.35 -16.38 -13.39
N ALA A 367 -3.09 -16.75 -14.45
CA ALA A 367 -2.56 -17.45 -15.61
C ALA A 367 -2.15 -16.52 -16.77
N ASP A 368 -2.36 -15.20 -16.65
CA ASP A 368 -1.88 -14.15 -17.57
C ASP A 368 -1.14 -13.04 -16.79
N GLU A 369 -0.27 -13.43 -15.85
CA GLU A 369 0.57 -12.52 -15.05
C GLU A 369 1.54 -11.68 -15.93
N ILE A 370 1.60 -11.92 -17.25
CA ILE A 370 2.26 -11.05 -18.24
C ILE A 370 1.70 -9.62 -18.24
N THR A 371 0.43 -9.43 -17.86
CA THR A 371 -0.23 -8.11 -17.88
C THR A 371 0.23 -7.19 -16.74
N ASP A 372 0.95 -7.72 -15.74
CA ASP A 372 1.51 -6.95 -14.60
C ASP A 372 3.02 -6.65 -14.78
N ARG A 373 3.49 -6.69 -16.03
CA ARG A 373 4.89 -6.46 -16.35
C ARG A 373 5.32 -5.05 -15.96
N GLN A 374 4.42 -4.08 -15.99
CA GLN A 374 4.68 -2.68 -15.75
C GLN A 374 5.09 -2.45 -14.29
N PHE A 375 4.27 -2.90 -13.33
CA PHE A 375 4.58 -2.74 -11.92
C PHE A 375 5.79 -3.59 -11.53
N ARG A 376 5.88 -4.83 -12.05
CA ARG A 376 7.07 -5.67 -11.86
C ARG A 376 8.35 -5.00 -12.37
N ASN A 377 8.35 -4.44 -13.59
CA ASN A 377 9.51 -3.76 -14.17
C ASN A 377 9.95 -2.56 -13.33
N LEU A 378 8.99 -1.80 -12.80
CA LEU A 378 9.27 -0.68 -11.91
C LEU A 378 9.99 -1.15 -10.62
N ILE A 379 9.47 -2.21 -9.98
CA ILE A 379 10.10 -2.80 -8.79
C ILE A 379 11.48 -3.39 -9.12
N ALA A 380 11.62 -4.07 -10.26
CA ALA A 380 12.89 -4.62 -10.72
C ALA A 380 13.94 -3.52 -10.96
N GLU A 381 13.55 -2.38 -11.55
CA GLU A 381 14.46 -1.26 -11.77
C GLU A 381 14.89 -0.62 -10.44
N PHE A 382 14.02 -0.52 -9.41
CA PHE A 382 14.44 -0.13 -8.07
C PHE A 382 15.51 -1.06 -7.49
N VAL A 383 15.28 -2.38 -7.58
CA VAL A 383 16.24 -3.41 -7.14
C VAL A 383 17.57 -3.27 -7.89
N ASP A 384 17.52 -3.13 -9.22
CA ASP A 384 18.71 -3.02 -10.06
C ASP A 384 19.53 -1.75 -9.79
N ARG A 385 18.87 -0.70 -9.28
CA ARG A 385 19.49 0.55 -8.82
C ARG A 385 20.05 0.45 -7.41
N GLY A 386 19.86 -0.68 -6.73
CA GLY A 386 20.36 -0.93 -5.38
C GLY A 386 19.47 -0.38 -4.27
N VAL A 387 18.16 -0.30 -4.51
CA VAL A 387 17.15 -0.05 -3.47
C VAL A 387 16.62 -1.38 -2.97
N VAL A 388 16.59 -1.56 -1.64
CA VAL A 388 15.94 -2.72 -1.03
C VAL A 388 14.43 -2.48 -1.02
N VAL A 389 13.66 -3.37 -1.64
CA VAL A 389 12.20 -3.30 -1.63
C VAL A 389 11.66 -4.27 -0.58
N VAL A 390 10.84 -3.73 0.33
CA VAL A 390 10.16 -4.48 1.39
C VAL A 390 8.66 -4.30 1.22
N ALA A 391 7.92 -5.38 1.06
CA ALA A 391 6.49 -5.37 0.76
C ALA A 391 5.70 -6.21 1.78
N ALA A 392 4.55 -5.70 2.21
CA ALA A 392 3.63 -6.41 3.09
C ALA A 392 2.94 -7.58 2.36
N ALA A 393 2.75 -8.71 3.05
CA ALA A 393 2.10 -9.88 2.46
C ALA A 393 0.58 -9.73 2.29
N GLY A 394 -0.08 -8.86 3.06
CA GLY A 394 -1.55 -8.70 3.05
C GLY A 394 -2.25 -9.40 4.22
N ASN A 395 -3.52 -9.06 4.41
CA ASN A 395 -4.26 -9.34 5.65
C ASN A 395 -5.57 -10.14 5.39
N ASP A 396 -5.61 -10.90 4.30
CA ASP A 396 -6.81 -11.57 3.81
C ASP A 396 -6.89 -13.06 4.20
N SER A 397 -5.94 -13.56 5.01
CA SER A 397 -5.82 -14.97 5.38
C SER A 397 -5.87 -15.92 4.17
N THR A 398 -5.13 -15.58 3.11
CA THR A 398 -5.08 -16.36 1.86
C THR A 398 -3.64 -16.74 1.49
N GLU A 399 -3.50 -17.75 0.62
CA GLU A 399 -2.22 -18.10 -0.01
C GLU A 399 -2.01 -17.40 -1.36
N GLU A 400 -3.03 -16.70 -1.84
CA GLU A 400 -2.98 -15.94 -3.09
C GLU A 400 -1.91 -14.86 -3.05
N ARG A 401 -1.14 -14.76 -4.14
CA ARG A 401 -0.08 -13.75 -4.29
C ARG A 401 -0.68 -12.35 -4.28
N LEU A 402 -0.21 -11.52 -3.35
CA LEU A 402 -0.48 -10.09 -3.32
C LEU A 402 0.69 -9.36 -3.98
N PHE A 403 0.46 -8.58 -5.04
CA PHE A 403 1.52 -7.81 -5.69
C PHE A 403 1.69 -6.43 -5.03
N PRO A 404 2.94 -5.98 -4.78
CA PRO A 404 4.18 -6.49 -5.36
C PRO A 404 4.90 -7.58 -4.55
N ALA A 405 4.45 -7.94 -3.35
CA ALA A 405 5.12 -8.96 -2.51
C ALA A 405 5.22 -10.34 -3.19
N GLY A 406 4.24 -10.70 -4.01
CA GLY A 406 4.22 -11.94 -4.79
C GLY A 406 5.31 -12.04 -5.86
N PHE A 407 5.99 -10.94 -6.21
CA PHE A 407 7.09 -10.96 -7.18
C PHE A 407 8.36 -11.64 -6.66
N THR A 408 8.42 -12.08 -5.39
CA THR A 408 9.51 -12.92 -4.86
C THR A 408 9.63 -14.26 -5.59
N GLU A 409 8.52 -14.77 -6.13
CA GLU A 409 8.49 -16.00 -6.89
C GLU A 409 8.51 -15.76 -8.40
N PRO A 410 8.94 -16.76 -9.18
CA PRO A 410 8.82 -16.72 -10.62
C PRO A 410 7.38 -16.51 -11.08
N VAL A 411 7.26 -15.68 -12.11
CA VAL A 411 6.02 -15.33 -12.79
C VAL A 411 6.22 -15.67 -14.26
N GLN A 412 5.58 -16.74 -14.73
CA GLN A 412 5.48 -17.11 -16.16
C GLN A 412 6.77 -16.96 -17.01
N GLY A 413 7.87 -17.58 -16.54
CA GLY A 413 9.15 -17.58 -17.25
C GLY A 413 10.09 -16.43 -16.88
N GLU A 414 9.61 -15.45 -16.11
CA GLU A 414 10.44 -14.44 -15.47
C GLU A 414 10.91 -14.91 -14.08
N PRO A 415 12.17 -14.66 -13.69
CA PRO A 415 12.68 -15.03 -12.37
C PRO A 415 12.02 -14.20 -11.26
N GLY A 416 11.97 -14.75 -10.05
CA GLY A 416 11.57 -13.98 -8.87
C GLY A 416 12.52 -12.80 -8.61
N LEU A 417 11.97 -11.71 -8.10
CA LEU A 417 12.72 -10.52 -7.69
C LEU A 417 13.28 -10.69 -6.27
N PRO A 418 14.50 -10.21 -5.98
CA PRO A 418 15.09 -10.26 -4.65
C PRO A 418 14.51 -9.15 -3.76
N ILE A 419 13.22 -9.25 -3.45
CA ILE A 419 12.50 -8.36 -2.53
C ILE A 419 12.17 -9.10 -1.22
N ALA A 420 11.86 -8.36 -0.16
CA ALA A 420 11.35 -8.95 1.08
C ALA A 420 9.82 -8.92 1.12
N ALA A 421 9.17 -10.07 1.09
CA ALA A 421 7.74 -10.23 1.27
C ALA A 421 7.45 -10.64 2.73
N VAL A 422 6.81 -9.75 3.48
CA VAL A 422 6.78 -9.82 4.95
C VAL A 422 5.39 -10.16 5.46
N GLY A 423 5.28 -11.35 6.06
CA GLY A 423 4.14 -11.77 6.86
C GLY A 423 4.19 -11.23 8.29
N SER A 424 3.05 -11.29 8.97
CA SER A 424 2.90 -10.75 10.34
C SER A 424 2.91 -11.86 11.39
N LEU A 425 3.69 -11.67 12.44
CA LEU A 425 3.66 -12.48 13.67
C LEU A 425 2.72 -11.86 14.71
N ASN A 426 2.20 -12.72 15.59
CA ASN A 426 1.53 -12.28 16.82
C ASN A 426 2.53 -11.64 17.80
N THR A 427 2.02 -11.21 18.96
CA THR A 427 2.87 -10.77 20.09
C THR A 427 3.83 -11.86 20.55
N SER A 428 3.44 -13.13 20.43
CA SER A 428 4.38 -14.25 20.50
C SER A 428 5.07 -14.43 19.15
N PRO A 429 6.42 -14.49 19.11
CA PRO A 429 7.16 -14.74 17.87
C PRO A 429 6.92 -16.16 17.32
N SER A 430 6.32 -17.05 18.12
CA SER A 430 6.10 -18.45 17.74
C SER A 430 4.87 -18.68 16.85
N THR A 431 4.03 -17.67 16.63
CA THR A 431 2.79 -17.83 15.84
C THR A 431 2.63 -16.70 14.82
N VAL A 432 2.23 -17.08 13.62
CA VAL A 432 1.79 -16.16 12.57
C VAL A 432 0.43 -15.57 12.97
N ALA A 433 0.24 -14.27 12.74
CA ALA A 433 -1.04 -13.62 12.96
C ALA A 433 -2.10 -14.16 12.00
N LEU A 434 -3.30 -14.48 12.48
CA LEU A 434 -4.29 -15.22 11.70
C LEU A 434 -4.73 -14.49 10.43
N PHE A 435 -4.68 -13.16 10.42
CA PHE A 435 -4.95 -12.34 9.24
C PHE A 435 -3.87 -12.42 8.16
N SER A 436 -2.62 -12.74 8.52
CA SER A 436 -1.50 -12.66 7.59
C SER A 436 -1.72 -13.60 6.42
N ASN A 437 -1.55 -13.09 5.21
CA ASN A 437 -1.37 -13.95 4.04
C ASN A 437 -0.12 -14.83 4.22
N ALA A 438 -0.15 -15.97 3.54
CA ALA A 438 0.90 -16.97 3.57
C ALA A 438 1.20 -17.47 2.14
N GLY A 439 2.16 -18.37 2.01
CA GLY A 439 2.55 -18.94 0.73
C GLY A 439 4.06 -18.98 0.59
N THR A 440 4.54 -19.71 -0.41
CA THR A 440 5.98 -19.87 -0.69
C THR A 440 6.66 -18.57 -1.14
N TRP A 441 5.87 -17.59 -1.57
CA TRP A 441 6.30 -16.23 -1.89
C TRP A 441 6.53 -15.33 -0.66
N VAL A 442 6.03 -15.69 0.53
CA VAL A 442 6.35 -14.98 1.78
C VAL A 442 7.70 -15.47 2.31
N ASN A 443 8.69 -14.58 2.38
CA ASN A 443 10.08 -14.95 2.70
C ASN A 443 10.60 -14.37 4.03
N ALA A 444 9.81 -13.57 4.73
CA ALA A 444 10.13 -13.04 6.05
C ALA A 444 8.88 -12.90 6.92
N TYR A 445 9.08 -12.92 8.24
CA TYR A 445 8.04 -12.65 9.23
C TYR A 445 8.57 -11.72 10.30
N ARG A 446 7.77 -10.72 10.69
CA ARG A 446 8.08 -9.77 11.78
C ARG A 446 6.85 -9.50 12.63
N PRO A 447 7.02 -9.01 13.88
CA PRO A 447 5.91 -8.56 14.70
C PRO A 447 5.07 -7.53 13.93
N GLY A 448 3.77 -7.81 13.79
CA GLY A 448 2.84 -6.92 13.12
C GLY A 448 1.45 -6.93 13.74
N ALA A 449 1.17 -7.78 14.72
CA ALA A 449 -0.06 -7.71 15.51
C ALA A 449 0.18 -7.02 16.86
N ALA A 450 -0.75 -6.14 17.24
CA ALA A 450 -0.73 -5.36 18.48
C ALA A 450 0.61 -4.64 18.73
N VAL A 451 1.17 -4.02 17.69
CA VAL A 451 2.41 -3.24 17.79
C VAL A 451 2.11 -1.80 18.22
N VAL A 452 3.06 -1.14 18.89
CA VAL A 452 2.93 0.25 19.34
C VAL A 452 3.69 1.18 18.40
N SER A 453 3.05 2.26 17.96
CA SER A 453 3.71 3.29 17.15
C SER A 453 3.03 4.66 17.26
N THR A 454 3.56 5.63 16.52
CA THR A 454 3.10 7.01 16.49
C THR A 454 1.76 7.18 15.78
N MET A 455 0.92 8.06 16.27
CA MET A 455 -0.36 8.47 15.69
C MET A 455 -0.40 10.01 15.64
N PRO A 456 -1.11 10.63 14.68
CA PRO A 456 -1.23 12.09 14.66
C PRO A 456 -1.87 12.63 15.95
N THR A 457 -1.24 13.65 16.56
CA THR A 457 -1.68 14.20 17.86
C THR A 457 -2.96 15.03 17.78
N ASN A 458 -3.43 15.32 16.57
CA ASN A 458 -4.64 16.07 16.27
C ASN A 458 -5.85 15.18 15.97
N PHE A 459 -5.73 13.85 16.11
CA PHE A 459 -6.84 12.94 15.88
C PHE A 459 -7.69 12.78 17.13
N GLN A 460 -8.97 13.07 16.95
CA GLN A 460 -10.04 12.75 17.88
C GLN A 460 -11.21 12.20 17.07
N GLY A 461 -11.61 10.98 17.37
CA GLY A 461 -12.80 10.35 16.79
C GLY A 461 -14.08 10.73 17.55
N PRO A 462 -15.21 10.09 17.21
CA PRO A 462 -16.52 10.41 17.77
C PRO A 462 -16.75 9.73 19.12
N GLY A 463 -15.94 8.72 19.46
CA GLY A 463 -15.89 8.12 20.78
C GLY A 463 -15.49 9.13 21.85
N GLY A 464 -15.80 8.77 23.10
CA GLY A 464 -15.48 9.60 24.24
C GLY A 464 -15.32 8.76 25.50
N ALA A 465 -14.67 9.33 26.51
CA ALA A 465 -14.61 8.70 27.83
C ALA A 465 -16.02 8.40 28.37
N SER A 466 -16.30 7.12 28.63
CA SER A 466 -17.62 6.63 29.09
C SER A 466 -18.04 7.15 30.47
N THR A 467 -17.09 7.55 31.32
CA THR A 467 -17.38 8.23 32.58
C THR A 467 -16.51 9.46 32.72
N GLN A 468 -17.11 10.60 33.05
CA GLN A 468 -16.42 11.85 33.30
C GLN A 468 -16.93 12.49 34.60
N VAL A 469 -16.00 13.01 35.40
CA VAL A 469 -16.26 13.80 36.61
C VAL A 469 -15.59 15.15 36.41
N PRO A 470 -16.36 16.24 36.28
CA PRO A 470 -15.82 17.58 36.02
C PRO A 470 -14.78 18.01 37.06
N ALA A 471 -13.83 18.83 36.60
CA ALA A 471 -12.86 19.49 37.47
C ALA A 471 -13.57 20.53 38.36
N GLY A 472 -13.54 20.34 39.68
CA GLY A 472 -13.77 21.41 40.65
C GLY A 472 -12.48 22.20 40.89
N ALA A 473 -12.06 22.32 42.15
CA ALA A 473 -10.73 22.83 42.49
C ALA A 473 -9.58 21.83 42.20
N ALA A 474 -9.90 20.61 41.75
CA ALA A 474 -8.97 19.53 41.42
C ALA A 474 -9.05 19.18 39.93
N ARG A 475 -8.19 18.27 39.45
CA ARG A 475 -8.22 17.80 38.05
C ARG A 475 -9.51 17.02 37.74
N ALA A 476 -10.02 17.17 36.52
CA ALA A 476 -11.11 16.34 36.01
C ALA A 476 -10.70 14.87 36.01
N ARG A 477 -11.66 13.97 36.18
CA ARG A 477 -11.44 12.52 36.13
C ARG A 477 -12.25 11.96 34.97
N ALA A 478 -11.65 11.08 34.19
CA ALA A 478 -12.35 10.40 33.12
C ALA A 478 -11.84 8.96 33.00
N THR A 479 -12.65 8.06 32.44
CA THR A 479 -12.15 6.82 31.86
C THR A 479 -11.31 7.14 30.62
N ILE A 480 -10.59 6.15 30.09
CA ILE A 480 -9.85 6.32 28.84
C ILE A 480 -10.85 6.62 27.72
N ASP A 481 -10.53 7.62 26.91
CA ASP A 481 -11.21 7.91 25.65
C ASP A 481 -10.60 7.00 24.57
N PRO A 482 -11.39 6.11 23.93
CA PRO A 482 -10.88 5.17 22.95
C PRO A 482 -10.48 5.81 21.62
N ASP A 483 -10.78 7.10 21.41
CA ASP A 483 -10.49 7.81 20.16
C ASP A 483 -9.60 9.04 20.35
N ASP A 484 -9.11 9.31 21.57
CA ASP A 484 -8.20 10.43 21.88
C ASP A 484 -6.73 10.04 21.62
N TYR A 485 -6.22 10.42 20.45
CA TYR A 485 -4.81 10.21 20.07
C TYR A 485 -3.90 11.39 20.42
N SER A 486 -4.33 12.31 21.29
CA SER A 486 -3.52 13.47 21.68
C SER A 486 -2.18 13.10 22.35
N SER A 487 -2.06 11.87 22.88
CA SER A 487 -0.78 11.33 23.36
C SER A 487 0.26 11.13 22.24
N GLY A 488 -0.19 11.02 20.99
CA GLY A 488 0.63 10.76 19.81
C GLY A 488 0.94 9.29 19.57
N PHE A 489 0.33 8.34 20.28
CA PHE A 489 0.65 6.92 20.13
C PHE A 489 -0.59 6.03 20.11
N GLY A 490 -0.49 4.93 19.38
CA GLY A 490 -1.52 3.91 19.32
C GLY A 490 -0.95 2.50 19.23
N VAL A 491 -1.85 1.54 19.38
CA VAL A 491 -1.64 0.14 19.03
C VAL A 491 -2.40 -0.16 17.75
N TRP A 492 -1.83 -0.98 16.87
CA TRP A 492 -2.52 -1.45 15.66
C TRP A 492 -1.93 -2.78 15.17
N SER A 493 -2.61 -3.43 14.21
CA SER A 493 -2.26 -4.74 13.65
C SER A 493 -2.32 -4.74 12.13
N GLY A 494 -1.37 -5.41 11.48
CA GLY A 494 -1.34 -5.61 10.03
C GLY A 494 0.04 -6.02 9.53
N THR A 495 0.09 -6.72 8.40
CA THR A 495 1.34 -6.95 7.65
C THR A 495 1.97 -5.62 7.20
N SER A 496 1.14 -4.59 7.02
CA SER A 496 1.52 -3.19 6.83
C SER A 496 2.41 -2.61 7.94
N PHE A 497 2.50 -3.28 9.09
CA PHE A 497 3.40 -2.91 10.21
C PHE A 497 4.59 -3.85 10.34
N ALA A 498 4.42 -5.13 10.00
CA ALA A 498 5.54 -6.08 9.94
C ALA A 498 6.57 -5.68 8.86
N ALA A 499 6.13 -5.23 7.68
CA ALA A 499 7.02 -4.79 6.61
C ALA A 499 7.91 -3.60 7.02
N PRO A 500 7.38 -2.50 7.58
CA PRO A 500 8.19 -1.39 8.11
C PRO A 500 9.17 -1.77 9.22
N VAL A 501 8.83 -2.75 10.07
CA VAL A 501 9.78 -3.28 11.06
C VAL A 501 10.99 -3.88 10.36
N LEU A 502 10.79 -4.70 9.32
CA LEU A 502 11.90 -5.20 8.52
C LEU A 502 12.63 -4.09 7.74
N ALA A 503 11.90 -3.12 7.19
CA ALA A 503 12.50 -1.96 6.52
C ALA A 503 13.43 -1.17 7.46
N ALA A 504 13.06 -1.04 8.74
CA ALA A 504 13.88 -0.44 9.77
C ALA A 504 15.15 -1.26 10.05
N GLU A 505 15.04 -2.59 10.17
CA GLU A 505 16.20 -3.48 10.33
C GLU A 505 17.17 -3.40 9.15
N VAL A 506 16.64 -3.34 7.92
CA VAL A 506 17.43 -3.14 6.69
C VAL A 506 18.13 -1.78 6.75
N ALA A 507 17.40 -0.71 7.10
CA ALA A 507 17.98 0.62 7.24
C ALA A 507 19.08 0.66 8.33
N ALA A 508 18.90 -0.04 9.45
CA ALA A 508 19.92 -0.16 10.50
C ALA A 508 21.16 -0.92 10.01
N ALA A 509 20.97 -1.99 9.23
CA ALA A 509 22.09 -2.69 8.59
C ALA A 509 22.86 -1.77 7.61
N LEU A 510 22.15 -0.94 6.84
CA LEU A 510 22.75 0.05 5.94
C LEU A 510 23.48 1.17 6.68
N ALA A 511 22.92 1.64 7.80
CA ALA A 511 23.52 2.68 8.66
C ALA A 511 24.90 2.25 9.21
N ALA A 512 25.10 0.95 9.42
CA ALA A 512 26.37 0.39 9.87
C ALA A 512 27.44 0.30 8.76
N GLU A 513 27.08 0.48 7.48
CA GLU A 513 28.00 0.40 6.36
C GLU A 513 28.75 1.72 6.14
N ARG A 514 30.09 1.66 6.13
CA ARG A 514 30.95 2.83 5.85
C ARG A 514 30.71 3.44 4.46
N SER A 515 30.23 2.64 3.51
CA SER A 515 29.95 3.05 2.13
C SER A 515 28.57 3.68 1.94
N VAL A 516 27.79 3.93 3.00
CA VAL A 516 26.42 4.47 2.88
C VAL A 516 26.38 5.78 2.08
N GLY A 517 27.44 6.59 2.14
CA GLY A 517 27.58 7.84 1.37
C GLY A 517 27.94 7.67 -0.11
N THR A 518 28.36 6.47 -0.56
CA THR A 518 28.71 6.22 -1.97
C THR A 518 27.47 5.77 -2.74
N VAL A 519 26.94 6.63 -3.60
CA VAL A 519 25.64 6.43 -4.26
C VAL A 519 25.71 5.90 -5.69
N SER A 520 26.88 5.43 -6.15
CA SER A 520 26.97 4.71 -7.43
C SER A 520 26.15 3.41 -7.37
N VAL A 521 25.46 3.06 -8.45
CA VAL A 521 24.66 1.81 -8.60
C VAL A 521 25.36 0.59 -8.01
N ALA A 522 26.60 0.33 -8.42
CA ALA A 522 27.35 -0.86 -7.97
C ALA A 522 27.58 -0.89 -6.45
N SER A 523 27.80 0.28 -5.83
CA SER A 523 27.95 0.37 -4.36
C SER A 523 26.62 0.27 -3.62
N MET A 524 25.52 0.70 -4.25
CA MET A 524 24.18 0.56 -3.69
C MET A 524 23.72 -0.89 -3.72
N ARG A 525 23.86 -1.57 -4.86
CA ARG A 525 23.51 -3.00 -5.01
C ARG A 525 24.23 -3.88 -4.00
N ARG A 526 25.56 -3.76 -3.89
CA ARG A 526 26.34 -4.56 -2.94
C ARG A 526 25.89 -4.39 -1.49
N ARG A 527 25.58 -3.16 -1.06
CA ARG A 527 25.10 -2.93 0.32
C ARG A 527 23.66 -3.39 0.50
N ALA A 528 22.81 -3.25 -0.52
CA ALA A 528 21.42 -3.72 -0.51
C ALA A 528 21.37 -5.24 -0.38
N GLU A 529 22.12 -5.97 -1.20
CA GLU A 529 22.25 -7.43 -1.13
C GLU A 529 22.73 -7.89 0.26
N LYS A 530 23.81 -7.28 0.76
CA LYS A 530 24.36 -7.59 2.10
C LYS A 530 23.35 -7.32 3.22
N ALA A 531 22.67 -6.17 3.18
CA ALA A 531 21.66 -5.80 4.18
C ALA A 531 20.49 -6.78 4.15
N LEU A 532 19.96 -7.08 2.96
CA LEU A 532 18.84 -7.99 2.77
C LEU A 532 19.17 -9.41 3.25
N SER A 533 20.32 -9.97 2.87
CA SER A 533 20.76 -11.29 3.34
C SER A 533 20.83 -11.34 4.87
N LYS A 534 21.45 -10.33 5.50
CA LYS A 534 21.58 -10.27 6.96
C LYS A 534 20.22 -10.22 7.68
N THR A 535 19.23 -9.54 7.11
CA THR A 535 17.91 -9.39 7.75
C THR A 535 16.96 -10.54 7.44
N LEU A 536 17.07 -11.19 6.29
CA LEU A 536 16.26 -12.37 5.94
C LEU A 536 16.73 -13.65 6.65
N GLU A 537 18.02 -13.75 7.00
CA GLU A 537 18.59 -14.89 7.73
C GLU A 537 18.03 -15.06 9.15
N VAL A 538 17.35 -14.04 9.69
CA VAL A 538 16.61 -14.13 10.96
C VAL A 538 15.30 -14.90 10.69
N LYS A 539 15.43 -16.20 10.44
CA LYS A 539 14.34 -17.16 10.56
C LYS A 539 14.06 -17.39 12.06
N PRO A 540 12.78 -17.54 12.44
CA PRO A 540 12.33 -17.57 13.84
C PRO A 540 13.06 -18.59 14.71
#